data_AF-A0A8S3FKF2-F1
#
_entry.id   AF-A0A8S3FKF2-F1
#
_cell.length_a   1.000
_cell.length_b   1.000
_cell.length_c   1.000
_cell.angle_alpha   90.00
_cell.angle_beta   90.00
_cell.angle_gamma   90.00
#
_symmetry.space_group_name_H-M   'P 1'
#
loop_
_entity.id
_entity.type
_entity.pdbx_description
1 polymer ?
#
loop_
_entity_poly.entity_id
_entity_poly.type
_entity_poly.pdbx_seq_one_letter_code
_entity_poly.pdbx_strand_id
1 'polypeptide(L)'
;FLPPDDWQNDVFSGRILFANPEPHFCFLPEIANGYIGTVAMSAALFQSGLFNGKCGNVGKARLPSPIGGSIITGELIASALHFEKAVFTRRYQFDDQNGAIIEHSVYISQTVRY
;
A
#
# COMPACT_ATOMS: atom_id res chain seq x y z
N PHE A 1 13.59 -12.01 9.84
CA PHE A 1 12.30 -12.00 10.56
C PHE A 1 11.38 -13.00 9.87
N LEU A 2 10.69 -13.85 10.64
CA LEU A 2 9.65 -14.72 10.09
C LEU A 2 8.40 -13.88 9.79
N PRO A 3 7.59 -14.24 8.78
CA PRO A 3 6.30 -13.62 8.60
C PRO A 3 5.39 -13.92 9.80
N PRO A 4 4.40 -13.06 10.09
CA PRO A 4 3.36 -13.35 11.08
C PRO A 4 2.75 -14.74 10.86
N ASP A 5 2.45 -15.46 11.94
CA ASP A 5 2.02 -16.87 11.88
C ASP A 5 0.82 -17.09 10.96
N ASP A 6 -0.12 -16.15 10.96
CA ASP A 6 -1.32 -16.19 10.12
C ASP A 6 -1.05 -15.85 8.64
N TRP A 7 0.12 -15.32 8.29
CA TRP A 7 0.55 -15.08 6.91
C TRP A 7 1.45 -16.17 6.36
N GLN A 8 2.06 -17.00 7.20
CA GLN A 8 3.10 -17.96 6.79
C GLN A 8 2.65 -18.88 5.67
N ASN A 9 1.45 -19.47 5.77
CA ASN A 9 0.92 -20.36 4.73
C ASN A 9 0.77 -19.65 3.37
N ASP A 10 0.29 -18.40 3.37
CA ASP A 10 0.09 -17.62 2.15
C ASP A 10 1.43 -17.13 1.57
N VAL A 11 2.41 -16.84 2.42
CA VAL A 11 3.78 -16.53 1.99
C VAL A 11 4.45 -17.76 1.37
N PHE A 12 4.39 -18.91 2.05
CA PHE A 12 5.03 -20.14 1.57
C PHE A 12 4.34 -20.74 0.33
N SER A 13 3.05 -20.48 0.14
CA SER A 13 2.32 -20.83 -1.09
C SER A 13 2.49 -19.80 -2.21
N GLY A 14 3.15 -18.66 -1.96
CA GLY A 14 3.39 -17.62 -2.96
C GLY A 14 2.20 -16.69 -3.25
N ARG A 15 1.15 -16.70 -2.43
CA ARG A 15 -0.02 -15.82 -2.56
C ARG A 15 0.22 -14.41 -2.03
N ILE A 16 1.17 -14.29 -1.10
CA ILE A 16 1.61 -13.04 -0.51
C ILE A 16 3.11 -12.84 -0.71
N LEU A 17 3.51 -11.66 -1.18
CA LEU A 17 4.89 -11.19 -1.03
C LEU A 17 5.03 -10.51 0.32
N PHE A 18 5.92 -11.03 1.17
CA PHE A 18 6.22 -10.47 2.48
C PHE A 18 7.56 -9.75 2.49
N ALA A 19 7.64 -8.64 3.22
CA ALA A 19 8.89 -7.96 3.52
C ALA A 19 8.95 -7.42 4.96
N ASN A 20 10.08 -7.65 5.61
CA ASN A 20 10.51 -7.01 6.85
C ASN A 20 12.06 -6.98 6.91
N PRO A 21 12.73 -5.80 6.86
CA PRO A 21 12.11 -4.47 6.81
C PRO A 21 11.37 -4.25 5.49
N GLU A 22 10.48 -3.26 5.48
CA GLU A 22 9.80 -2.86 4.27
C GLU A 22 10.80 -2.34 3.22
N PRO A 23 10.60 -2.66 1.93
CA PRO A 23 11.43 -2.10 0.86
C PRO A 23 11.37 -0.57 0.83
N HIS A 24 12.45 0.03 0.34
CA HIS A 24 12.52 1.47 0.10
C HIS A 24 11.33 1.94 -0.74
N PHE A 25 10.84 3.16 -0.51
CA PHE A 25 9.57 3.65 -1.08
C PHE A 25 9.48 3.52 -2.61
N CYS A 26 10.62 3.62 -3.32
CA CYS A 26 10.70 3.44 -4.79
C CYS A 26 10.36 2.02 -5.27
N PHE A 27 10.37 1.03 -4.37
CA PHE A 27 10.10 -0.37 -4.66
C PHE A 27 8.82 -0.87 -3.98
N LEU A 28 8.03 0.04 -3.42
CA LEU A 28 6.70 -0.31 -2.94
C LEU A 28 5.78 -0.64 -4.13
N PRO A 29 4.87 -1.60 -3.95
CA PRO A 29 3.98 -2.00 -5.02
C PRO A 29 3.02 -0.88 -5.37
N GLU A 30 2.63 -0.85 -6.65
CA GLU A 30 1.55 0.01 -7.12
C GLU A 30 0.23 -0.76 -7.07
N ILE A 31 -0.81 -0.09 -6.58
CA ILE A 31 -2.19 -0.59 -6.60
C ILE A 31 -3.01 0.30 -7.54
N ALA A 32 -3.77 -0.31 -8.45
CA ALA A 32 -4.51 0.40 -9.48
C ALA A 32 -5.71 -0.41 -9.98
N ASN A 33 -6.74 0.27 -10.48
CA ASN A 33 -7.91 -0.33 -11.14
C ASN A 33 -8.09 0.10 -12.60
N GLY A 34 -7.08 0.74 -13.20
CA GLY A 34 -7.14 1.31 -14.55
C GLY A 34 -7.75 2.71 -14.63
N TYR A 35 -8.52 3.15 -13.63
CA TYR A 35 -9.03 4.52 -13.52
C TYR A 35 -8.22 5.37 -12.53
N ILE A 36 -7.90 4.83 -11.35
CA ILE A 36 -7.04 5.44 -10.34
C ILE A 36 -5.91 4.46 -9.99
N GLY A 37 -4.72 5.00 -9.72
CA GLY A 37 -3.57 4.24 -9.25
C GLY A 37 -2.69 5.05 -8.31
N THR A 38 -1.97 4.35 -7.43
CA THR A 38 -1.00 4.95 -6.50
C THR A 38 0.06 3.92 -6.10
N VAL A 39 1.26 4.41 -5.79
CA VAL A 39 2.24 3.61 -5.05
C VAL A 39 1.69 3.42 -3.64
N ALA A 40 1.71 2.20 -3.11
CA ALA A 40 1.17 1.91 -1.80
C ALA A 40 1.73 2.89 -0.75
N MET A 41 0.82 3.46 0.07
CA MET A 41 1.14 4.43 1.13
C MET A 41 1.72 5.77 0.66
N SER A 42 1.70 6.04 -0.65
CA SER A 42 2.10 7.34 -1.19
C SER A 42 1.08 8.42 -0.89
N ALA A 43 1.56 9.63 -0.60
CA ALA A 43 0.75 10.85 -0.52
C ALA A 43 0.28 11.35 -1.90
N ALA A 44 0.52 10.59 -2.97
CA ALA A 44 0.11 10.94 -4.32
C ALA A 44 -0.67 9.82 -5.01
N LEU A 45 -1.77 10.18 -5.67
CA LEU A 45 -2.51 9.30 -6.57
C LEU A 45 -2.56 9.90 -7.98
N PHE A 46 -2.84 9.05 -8.96
CA PHE A 46 -2.94 9.40 -10.36
C PHE A 46 -4.27 8.90 -10.91
N GLN A 47 -4.94 9.74 -11.70
CA GLN A 47 -6.19 9.39 -12.37
C GLN A 47 -5.96 9.33 -13.88
N SER A 48 -6.43 8.26 -14.51
CA SER A 48 -6.40 8.08 -15.96
C SER A 48 -7.15 9.21 -16.66
N GLY A 49 -6.55 9.74 -17.73
CA GLY A 49 -7.11 10.85 -18.49
C GLY A 49 -6.86 12.24 -17.89
N LEU A 50 -6.30 12.34 -16.67
CA LEU A 50 -5.98 13.62 -16.05
C LEU A 50 -4.48 13.93 -16.20
N PHE A 51 -4.20 15.04 -16.86
CA PHE A 51 -2.84 15.50 -17.15
C PHE A 51 -2.65 16.94 -16.69
N ASN A 52 -1.43 17.28 -16.30
CA ASN A 52 -1.02 18.65 -16.02
C ASN A 52 0.42 18.88 -16.52
N GLY A 53 0.90 20.12 -16.49
CA GLY A 53 2.23 20.49 -16.93
C GLY A 53 2.24 21.68 -17.90
N LYS A 54 3.44 22.10 -18.30
CA LYS A 54 3.63 23.20 -19.26
C LYS A 54 3.55 22.64 -20.69
N CYS A 55 3.21 23.50 -21.66
CA CYS A 55 3.33 23.15 -23.08
C CYS A 55 4.72 22.56 -23.39
N GLY A 56 4.76 21.36 -23.99
CA GLY A 56 5.99 20.61 -24.28
C GLY A 56 6.51 19.73 -23.14
N ASN A 57 5.91 19.79 -21.94
CA ASN A 57 6.23 18.92 -20.80
C ASN A 57 4.94 18.54 -20.05
N VAL A 58 4.12 17.71 -20.70
CA VAL A 58 2.85 17.20 -20.16
C VAL A 58 3.12 15.88 -19.43
N GLY A 59 2.61 15.76 -18.21
CA GLY A 59 2.70 14.56 -17.38
C GLY A 59 1.35 14.16 -16.80
N LYS A 60 1.29 12.96 -16.20
CA LYS A 60 0.13 12.55 -15.40
C LYS A 60 -0.05 13.53 -14.24
N ALA A 61 -1.27 13.98 -14.03
CA ALA A 61 -1.56 14.88 -12.91
C ALA A 61 -1.36 14.15 -11.57
N ARG A 62 -0.51 14.73 -10.72
CA ARG A 62 -0.28 14.25 -9.35
C ARG A 62 -1.36 14.83 -8.44
N LEU A 63 -2.26 13.99 -7.95
CA LEU A 63 -3.33 14.36 -7.03
C LEU A 63 -2.97 14.00 -5.58
N PRO A 64 -3.49 14.73 -4.58
CA PRO A 64 -3.31 14.36 -3.18
C PRO A 64 -3.96 13.01 -2.88
N SER A 65 -3.27 12.17 -2.13
CA SER A 65 -3.75 10.84 -1.73
C SER A 65 -4.18 10.80 -0.27
N PRO A 66 -5.38 10.29 0.06
CA PRO A 66 -5.85 10.22 1.45
C PRO A 66 -5.18 9.10 2.26
N ILE A 67 -4.47 8.18 1.60
CA ILE A 67 -3.82 7.03 2.25
C ILE A 67 -2.37 7.32 2.67
N GLY A 68 -1.80 8.45 2.22
CA GLY A 68 -0.44 8.83 2.57
C GLY A 68 -0.34 9.25 4.03
N GLY A 69 0.59 8.66 4.79
CA GLY A 69 0.88 9.06 6.17
C GLY A 69 -0.15 8.64 7.23
N SER A 70 -1.00 7.66 6.92
CA SER A 70 -2.09 7.25 7.83
C SER A 70 -1.64 6.66 9.18
N ILE A 71 -0.37 6.27 9.35
CA ILE A 71 0.17 5.71 10.60
C ILE A 71 1.59 6.23 10.82
N ILE A 72 1.79 6.95 11.94
CA ILE A 72 3.02 7.73 12.20
C ILE A 72 3.72 7.30 13.51
N THR A 73 3.02 6.58 14.42
CA THR A 73 3.53 6.34 15.79
C THR A 73 3.80 4.87 16.14
N GLY A 74 3.40 3.90 15.31
CA GLY A 74 3.67 2.47 15.55
C GLY A 74 4.95 1.99 14.86
N GLU A 75 5.62 1.01 15.45
CA GLU A 75 6.75 0.31 14.83
C GLU A 75 6.24 -0.61 13.70
N LEU A 76 6.77 -0.46 12.49
CA LEU A 76 6.41 -1.33 11.36
C LEU A 76 7.07 -2.71 11.54
N ILE A 77 6.25 -3.73 11.79
CA ILE A 77 6.72 -5.11 12.04
C ILE A 77 6.53 -6.06 10.86
N ALA A 78 5.64 -5.72 9.91
CA ALA A 78 5.44 -6.51 8.70
C ALA A 78 4.80 -5.69 7.58
N SER A 79 5.17 -5.99 6.33
CA SER A 79 4.51 -5.49 5.12
C SER A 79 4.27 -6.62 4.14
N ALA A 80 3.16 -6.55 3.40
CA ALA A 80 2.75 -7.61 2.49
C ALA A 80 1.93 -7.11 1.30
N LEU A 81 2.11 -7.73 0.13
CA LEU A 81 1.22 -7.61 -1.02
C LEU A 81 0.53 -8.95 -1.26
N HIS A 82 -0.80 -8.96 -1.20
CA HIS A 82 -1.60 -10.14 -1.52
C HIS A 82 -2.12 -10.04 -2.96
N PHE A 83 -1.64 -10.93 -3.83
CA PHE A 83 -1.91 -10.83 -5.27
C PHE A 83 -3.37 -11.08 -5.64
N GLU A 84 -3.96 -12.16 -5.09
CA GLU A 84 -5.33 -12.55 -5.42
C GLU A 84 -6.36 -11.50 -5.00
N LYS A 85 -6.07 -10.77 -3.91
CA LYS A 85 -6.96 -9.73 -3.36
C LYS A 85 -6.62 -8.34 -3.89
N ALA A 86 -5.45 -8.17 -4.52
CA ALA A 86 -4.88 -6.86 -4.86
C ALA A 86 -4.85 -5.88 -3.66
N VAL A 87 -4.49 -6.40 -2.48
CA VAL A 87 -4.43 -5.64 -1.22
C VAL A 87 -2.98 -5.53 -0.77
N PHE A 88 -2.56 -4.32 -0.46
CA PHE A 88 -1.31 -4.06 0.25
C PHE A 88 -1.59 -3.85 1.74
N THR A 89 -0.83 -4.51 2.60
CA THR A 89 -1.05 -4.51 4.04
C THR A 89 0.23 -4.18 4.79
N ARG A 90 0.11 -3.39 5.86
CA ARG A 90 1.14 -3.16 6.87
C ARG A 90 0.63 -3.53 8.25
N ARG A 91 1.51 -4.10 9.08
CA ARG A 91 1.25 -4.30 10.51
C ARG A 91 2.19 -3.47 11.34
N TYR A 92 1.61 -2.81 12.33
CA TYR A 92 2.29 -1.93 13.24
C TYR A 92 2.11 -2.43 14.67
N GLN A 93 3.20 -2.42 15.44
CA GLN A 93 3.17 -2.66 16.88
C GLN A 93 3.21 -1.32 17.62
N PHE A 94 2.34 -1.17 18.63
CA PHE A 94 2.22 0.04 19.44
C PHE A 94 2.57 -0.27 20.89
N ASP A 95 3.71 0.24 21.34
CA ASP A 95 4.20 0.02 22.70
C ASP A 95 3.34 0.71 23.77
N ASP A 96 2.74 1.85 23.44
CA ASP A 96 1.86 2.62 24.32
C ASP A 96 0.48 1.96 24.54
N GLN A 97 0.12 0.98 23.70
CA GLN A 97 -1.17 0.28 23.71
C GLN A 97 -1.02 -1.19 24.13
N ASN A 98 -0.17 -1.49 25.13
CA ASN A 98 0.12 -2.87 25.59
C ASN A 98 0.60 -3.82 24.48
N GLY A 99 1.34 -3.30 23.49
CA GLY A 99 1.81 -4.11 22.36
C GLY A 99 0.70 -4.45 21.36
N ALA A 100 -0.36 -3.63 21.27
CA ALA A 100 -1.41 -3.82 20.28
C ALA A 100 -0.82 -3.86 18.86
N ILE A 101 -1.35 -4.77 18.05
CA ILE A 101 -1.00 -4.89 16.63
C ILE A 101 -2.15 -4.30 15.81
N ILE A 102 -1.85 -3.28 15.01
CA ILE A 102 -2.81 -2.69 14.07
C ILE A 102 -2.42 -3.13 12.66
N GLU A 103 -3.40 -3.68 11.94
CA GLU A 103 -3.27 -3.98 10.52
C GLU A 103 -3.93 -2.87 9.69
N HIS A 104 -3.15 -2.30 8.77
CA HIS A 104 -3.61 -1.31 7.81
C HIS A 104 -3.55 -1.90 6.41
N SER A 105 -4.72 -2.08 5.80
CA SER A 105 -4.89 -2.67 4.49
C SER A 105 -5.44 -1.65 3.50
N VAL A 106 -4.82 -1.56 2.33
CA VAL A 106 -5.17 -0.61 1.27
C VAL A 106 -5.35 -1.35 -0.04
N TYR A 107 -6.43 -1.03 -0.74
CA TYR A 107 -6.73 -1.51 -2.08
C TYR A 107 -7.48 -0.44 -2.86
N ILE A 108 -7.50 -0.55 -4.18
CA ILE A 108 -8.35 0.26 -5.05
C ILE A 108 -9.45 -0.65 -5.59
N SER A 109 -10.70 -0.30 -5.31
CA SER A 109 -11.85 -1.11 -5.72
C SER A 109 -11.91 -1.26 -7.24
N GLN A 110 -12.12 -2.49 -7.72
CA GLN A 110 -12.35 -2.78 -9.14
C GLN A 110 -13.78 -2.45 -9.58
N THR A 111 -14.72 -2.36 -8.65
CA THR A 111 -16.13 -2.03 -8.92
C THR A 111 -16.52 -0.78 -8.15
N VAL A 112 -17.08 0.22 -8.83
CA VAL A 112 -17.76 1.32 -8.14
C VAL A 112 -19.14 0.80 -7.76
N ARG A 113 -19.39 0.62 -6.46
CA ARG A 113 -20.76 0.39 -5.96
C ARG A 113 -21.37 1.77 -5.71
N TYR A 114 -22.38 2.13 -6.49
CA TYR A 114 -23.23 3.30 -6.26
C TYR A 114 -24.40 2.92 -5.36
#